data_AF-A0A7X7MN77-F1
#
_entry.id   AF-A0A7X7MN77-F1
#
_cell.length_a   1.000
_cell.length_b   1.000
_cell.length_c   1.000
_cell.angle_alpha   90.00
_cell.angle_beta   90.00
_cell.angle_gamma   90.00
#
_symmetry.space_group_name_H-M   'P 1'
#
loop_
_entity.id
_entity.type
_entity.pdbx_description
1 polymer ?
#
loop_
_entity_poly.entity_id
_entity_poly.type
_entity_poly.pdbx_seq_one_letter_code
_entity_poly.pdbx_strand_id
1 'polypeptide(L)'
;HAQENPAAPVRIGFTADIALREPSKEHPDGHTFPAQWLFNAEAGDVRAFGSAIHRLFQKIEWLEETDMERLIAEWRQESSESATLLGDVERQFRACLKKGEIRNALSSPSTARTGTTEVWREAPFNLLVKSNGHKQLMSGRFDRLVVERDAAGRPVRATIIDFKSNRIASDQQVLEAARGYAGQMRDYALAAAQLLGLSRERITATLLFTRSGRLAEVTGA
;
A
#
# COMPACT_ATOMS: atom_id res chain seq x y z
N HIS A 1 -17.41 34.74 -56.01
CA HIS A 1 -16.54 33.81 -55.25
C HIS A 1 -15.84 34.59 -54.15
N ALA A 2 -16.36 34.53 -52.93
CA ALA A 2 -15.74 35.13 -51.75
C ALA A 2 -14.92 34.03 -51.03
N GLN A 3 -13.69 34.36 -50.69
CA GLN A 3 -12.68 33.45 -50.16
C GLN A 3 -12.77 33.48 -48.63
N GLU A 4 -13.27 32.40 -48.02
CA GLU A 4 -13.28 32.24 -46.57
C GLU A 4 -11.86 32.04 -46.05
N ASN A 5 -11.44 32.92 -45.14
CA ASN A 5 -10.18 32.79 -44.41
C ASN A 5 -10.36 31.75 -43.30
N PRO A 6 -9.48 30.75 -43.14
CA PRO A 6 -9.61 29.78 -42.07
C PRO A 6 -9.36 30.46 -40.71
N ALA A 7 -10.26 30.21 -39.77
CA ALA A 7 -10.17 30.71 -38.40
C ALA A 7 -8.88 30.24 -37.72
N ALA A 8 -8.18 31.16 -37.04
CA ALA A 8 -6.98 30.85 -36.29
C ALA A 8 -7.26 29.83 -35.16
N PRO A 9 -6.35 28.87 -34.89
CA PRO A 9 -6.56 27.88 -33.85
C PRO A 9 -6.62 28.53 -32.47
N VAL A 10 -7.67 28.22 -31.71
CA VAL A 10 -7.80 28.60 -30.30
C VAL A 10 -6.74 27.85 -29.50
N ARG A 11 -5.75 28.56 -28.96
CA ARG A 11 -4.82 28.00 -27.97
C ARG A 11 -5.51 27.90 -26.62
N ILE A 12 -5.97 26.71 -26.28
CA ILE A 12 -6.42 26.42 -24.91
C ILE A 12 -5.17 26.20 -24.06
N GLY A 13 -4.76 27.23 -23.32
CA GLY A 13 -3.74 27.11 -22.28
C GLY A 13 -4.37 26.64 -20.98
N PHE A 14 -4.15 25.39 -20.59
CA PHE A 14 -4.41 24.95 -19.21
C PHE A 14 -3.15 25.22 -18.38
N THR A 15 -3.00 26.44 -17.85
CA THR A 15 -2.05 26.73 -16.77
C THR A 15 -2.72 26.48 -15.43
N ALA A 16 -2.94 25.21 -15.12
CA ALA A 16 -3.07 24.78 -13.74
C ALA A 16 -1.79 24.01 -13.42
N ASP A 17 -0.86 24.66 -12.72
CA ASP A 17 0.31 23.99 -12.15
C ASP A 17 -0.18 23.05 -11.03
N ILE A 18 -0.62 21.86 -11.43
CA ILE A 18 -1.03 20.82 -10.50
C ILE A 18 0.23 20.07 -10.09
N ALA A 19 0.70 20.33 -8.88
CA ALA A 19 1.83 19.60 -8.31
C ALA A 19 1.47 18.12 -8.11
N LEU A 20 2.36 17.23 -8.57
CA LEU A 20 2.26 15.79 -8.31
C LEU A 20 2.79 15.50 -6.91
N ARG A 21 2.02 14.71 -6.16
CA ARG A 21 2.32 14.25 -4.81
C ARG A 21 2.26 12.73 -4.77
N GLU A 22 3.36 12.09 -4.40
CA GLU A 22 3.48 10.63 -4.32
C GLU A 22 3.77 10.24 -2.87
N PRO A 23 2.76 9.84 -2.06
CA PRO A 23 2.91 9.65 -0.62
C PRO A 23 4.00 8.66 -0.20
N SER A 24 4.28 7.66 -1.04
CA SER A 24 5.33 6.66 -0.80
C SER A 24 6.74 7.14 -1.15
N LYS A 25 6.87 8.28 -1.85
CA LYS A 25 8.15 8.91 -2.22
C LYS A 25 8.42 10.18 -1.42
N GLU A 26 7.38 10.85 -0.92
CA GLU A 26 7.50 12.01 -0.05
C GLU A 26 7.69 11.60 1.40
N HIS A 27 8.94 11.73 1.88
CA HIS A 27 9.26 11.58 3.29
C HIS A 27 9.63 12.94 3.88
N PRO A 28 8.74 13.60 4.65
CA PRO A 28 9.04 14.89 5.29
C PRO A 28 10.21 14.78 6.29
N ASP A 29 10.36 13.62 6.93
CA ASP A 29 11.46 13.29 7.83
C ASP A 29 12.35 12.23 7.20
N GLY A 30 12.98 12.59 6.07
CA GLY A 30 13.83 11.73 5.25
C GLY A 30 14.46 10.60 6.06
N HIS A 31 14.15 9.35 5.71
CA HIS A 31 14.71 8.20 6.38
C HIS A 31 16.24 8.38 6.43
N THR A 32 16.78 8.59 7.62
CA THR A 32 18.20 8.40 7.87
C THR A 32 18.43 6.90 7.82
N PHE A 33 18.49 6.35 6.61
CA PHE A 33 19.14 5.08 6.41
C PHE A 33 20.59 5.29 6.83
N PRO A 34 21.13 4.52 7.77
CA PRO A 34 22.54 4.60 8.10
C PRO A 34 23.34 4.53 6.79
N ALA A 35 24.25 5.47 6.52
CA ALA A 35 24.92 5.59 5.22
C ALA A 35 25.57 4.28 4.72
N GLN A 36 25.92 3.38 5.65
CA GLN A 36 26.30 1.98 5.40
C GLN A 36 25.30 1.15 4.57
N TRP A 37 24.02 1.55 4.48
CA TRP A 37 22.97 0.92 3.68
C TRP A 37 22.90 1.45 2.24
N LEU A 38 23.72 2.45 1.87
CA LEU A 38 23.76 2.99 0.50
C LEU A 38 24.91 2.39 -0.33
N PHE A 39 25.93 1.80 0.31
CA PHE A 39 27.20 1.46 -0.36
C PHE A 39 27.60 -0.03 -0.36
N ASN A 40 26.79 -0.95 0.18
CA ASN A 40 27.14 -2.37 0.23
C ASN A 40 26.28 -3.23 -0.72
N ALA A 41 26.85 -4.31 -1.28
CA ALA A 41 26.09 -5.33 -2.01
C ALA A 41 24.92 -5.89 -1.17
N GLU A 42 25.09 -5.95 0.15
CA GLU A 42 24.04 -6.26 1.13
C GLU A 42 22.82 -5.32 1.06
N ALA A 43 23.00 -4.06 0.64
CA ALA A 43 21.89 -3.13 0.45
C ALA A 43 21.07 -3.42 -0.80
N GLY A 44 21.72 -3.93 -1.86
CA GLY A 44 21.05 -4.45 -3.05
C GLY A 44 20.17 -5.64 -2.69
N ASP A 45 20.72 -6.60 -1.95
CA ASP A 45 19.99 -7.78 -1.48
C ASP A 45 18.86 -7.42 -0.50
N VAL A 46 19.04 -6.41 0.36
CA VAL A 46 17.97 -5.93 1.25
C VAL A 46 16.80 -5.34 0.46
N ARG A 47 17.07 -4.54 -0.58
CA ARG A 47 16.01 -3.97 -1.43
C ARG A 47 15.34 -5.06 -2.27
N ALA A 48 16.12 -5.94 -2.89
CA ALA A 48 15.60 -7.06 -3.67
C ALA A 48 14.72 -7.97 -2.81
N PHE A 49 15.18 -8.31 -1.60
CA PHE A 49 14.39 -9.05 -0.62
C PHE A 49 13.07 -8.33 -0.30
N GLY A 50 13.13 -7.03 0.00
CA GLY A 50 11.96 -6.22 0.35
C GLY A 50 10.92 -6.19 -0.77
N SER A 51 11.36 -5.95 -2.00
CA SER A 51 10.49 -6.00 -3.18
C SER A 51 9.92 -7.39 -3.42
N ALA A 52 10.73 -8.44 -3.28
CA ALA A 52 10.31 -9.81 -3.53
C ALA A 52 9.28 -10.30 -2.50
N ILE A 53 9.48 -10.03 -1.21
CA ILE A 53 8.50 -10.39 -0.17
C ILE A 53 7.22 -9.58 -0.30
N HIS A 54 7.30 -8.29 -0.67
CA HIS A 54 6.12 -7.47 -0.94
C HIS A 54 5.31 -8.06 -2.09
N ARG A 55 5.95 -8.35 -3.24
CA ARG A 55 5.32 -9.01 -4.40
C ARG A 55 4.64 -10.33 -4.05
N LEU A 56 5.15 -11.06 -3.06
CA LEU A 56 4.55 -12.30 -2.59
C LEU A 56 3.30 -12.05 -1.74
N PHE A 57 3.34 -11.11 -0.78
CA PHE A 57 2.19 -10.78 0.07
C PHE A 57 1.02 -10.19 -0.72
N GLN A 58 1.26 -9.33 -1.70
CA GLN A 58 0.21 -8.68 -2.49
C GLN A 58 -0.61 -9.67 -3.36
N LYS A 59 -0.07 -10.87 -3.61
CA LYS A 59 -0.77 -11.96 -4.33
C LYS A 59 -1.83 -12.66 -3.48
N ILE A 60 -1.86 -12.45 -2.16
CA ILE A 60 -2.89 -13.04 -1.28
C ILE A 60 -4.18 -12.23 -1.38
N GLU A 61 -5.25 -12.85 -1.86
CA GLU A 61 -6.61 -12.28 -1.76
C GLU A 61 -7.15 -12.46 -0.35
N TRP A 62 -7.51 -13.70 -0.02
CA TRP A 62 -7.89 -14.15 1.30
C TRP A 62 -7.18 -15.46 1.60
N LEU A 63 -6.71 -15.64 2.83
CA LEU A 63 -5.99 -16.87 3.20
C LEU A 63 -6.83 -18.14 2.99
N GLU A 64 -8.14 -18.05 3.19
CA GLU A 64 -9.07 -19.17 3.04
C GLU A 64 -9.24 -19.64 1.60
N GLU A 65 -9.07 -18.73 0.65
CA GLU A 65 -9.34 -18.97 -0.78
C GLU A 65 -8.05 -19.16 -1.59
N THR A 66 -6.89 -18.90 -0.97
CA THR A 66 -5.62 -18.89 -1.68
C THR A 66 -4.84 -20.20 -1.44
N ASP A 67 -4.54 -20.92 -2.51
CA ASP A 67 -3.58 -22.04 -2.48
C ASP A 67 -2.15 -21.50 -2.31
N MET A 68 -1.63 -21.59 -1.08
CA MET A 68 -0.31 -21.05 -0.73
C MET A 68 0.82 -21.72 -1.50
N GLU A 69 0.77 -23.03 -1.73
CA GLU A 69 1.85 -23.76 -2.38
C GLU A 69 1.92 -23.40 -3.86
N ARG A 70 0.76 -23.34 -4.52
CA ARG A 70 0.66 -22.86 -5.89
C ARG A 70 1.13 -21.42 -6.03
N LEU A 71 0.69 -20.54 -5.14
CA LEU A 71 1.07 -19.11 -5.16
C LEU A 71 2.59 -18.95 -5.01
N ILE A 72 3.23 -19.69 -4.10
CA ILE A 72 4.69 -19.66 -3.91
C ILE A 72 5.41 -20.21 -5.14
N ALA A 73 4.92 -21.29 -5.74
CA ALA A 73 5.51 -21.87 -6.94
C ALA A 73 5.46 -20.89 -8.13
N GLU A 74 4.30 -20.27 -8.37
CA GLU A 74 4.12 -19.26 -9.43
C GLU A 74 5.01 -18.03 -9.18
N TRP A 75 5.02 -17.50 -7.95
CA TRP A 75 5.88 -16.37 -7.57
C TRP A 75 7.38 -16.67 -7.77
N ARG A 76 7.83 -17.90 -7.48
CA ARG A 76 9.21 -18.32 -7.75
C ARG A 76 9.54 -18.36 -9.24
N GLN A 77 8.60 -18.81 -10.07
CA GLN A 77 8.78 -18.89 -11.53
C GLN A 77 8.82 -17.49 -12.18
N GLU A 78 8.04 -16.55 -11.67
CA GLU A 78 7.99 -15.17 -12.16
C GLU A 78 9.17 -14.30 -11.70
N SER A 79 9.90 -14.74 -10.68
CA SER A 79 10.95 -13.95 -10.03
C SER A 79 12.31 -14.11 -10.69
N SER A 80 13.02 -13.00 -10.87
CA SER A 80 14.36 -12.97 -11.47
C SER A 80 15.49 -13.01 -10.44
N GLU A 81 15.16 -12.94 -9.15
CA GLU A 81 16.11 -13.02 -8.05
C GLU A 81 16.73 -14.41 -7.90
N SER A 82 17.86 -14.49 -7.19
CA SER A 82 18.58 -15.75 -6.99
C SER A 82 17.76 -16.78 -6.18
N ALA A 83 17.99 -18.07 -6.43
CA ALA A 83 17.32 -19.15 -5.71
C ALA A 83 17.51 -19.06 -4.19
N THR A 84 18.68 -18.60 -3.74
CA THR A 84 18.98 -18.33 -2.32
C THR A 84 18.08 -17.25 -1.74
N LEU A 85 17.95 -16.09 -2.41
CA LEU A 85 17.08 -15.00 -1.97
C LEU A 85 15.62 -15.45 -1.94
N LEU A 86 15.16 -16.16 -2.98
CA LEU A 86 13.79 -16.68 -3.04
C LEU A 86 13.51 -17.68 -1.91
N GLY A 87 14.50 -18.52 -1.58
CA GLY A 87 14.47 -19.38 -0.39
C GLY A 87 14.31 -18.60 0.91
N ASP A 88 15.04 -17.50 1.08
CA ASP A 88 14.97 -16.66 2.27
C ASP A 88 13.62 -15.95 2.41
N VAL A 89 13.10 -15.42 1.30
CA VAL A 89 11.79 -14.76 1.25
C VAL A 89 10.69 -15.76 1.59
N GLU A 90 10.67 -16.94 0.99
CA GLU A 90 9.67 -17.97 1.29
C GLU A 90 9.70 -18.37 2.78
N ARG A 91 10.90 -18.57 3.35
CA ARG A 91 11.02 -18.90 4.78
C ARG A 91 10.44 -17.80 5.67
N GLN A 92 10.73 -16.53 5.39
CA GLN A 92 10.19 -15.40 6.17
C GLN A 92 8.68 -15.22 5.95
N PHE A 93 8.20 -15.37 4.73
CA PHE A 93 6.78 -15.35 4.39
C PHE A 93 6.01 -16.39 5.19
N ARG A 94 6.44 -17.66 5.17
CA ARG A 94 5.82 -18.75 5.94
C ARG A 94 5.90 -18.51 7.44
N ALA A 95 7.01 -17.98 7.95
CA ALA A 95 7.15 -17.65 9.36
C ALA A 95 6.17 -16.54 9.80
N CYS A 96 5.98 -15.54 8.96
CA CYS A 96 5.03 -14.45 9.18
C CYS A 96 3.58 -14.96 9.20
N LEU A 97 3.18 -15.80 8.24
CA LEU A 97 1.84 -16.41 8.18
C LEU A 97 1.51 -17.39 9.31
N LYS A 98 2.49 -17.78 10.15
CA LYS A 98 2.24 -18.54 11.38
C LYS A 98 1.75 -17.67 12.53
N LYS A 99 1.88 -16.34 12.44
CA LYS A 99 1.43 -15.40 13.48
C LYS A 99 -0.08 -15.20 13.38
N GLY A 100 -0.80 -15.44 14.48
CA GLY A 100 -2.26 -15.33 14.51
C GLY A 100 -2.78 -13.96 14.09
N GLU A 101 -2.14 -12.88 14.54
CA GLU A 101 -2.49 -11.51 14.15
C GLU A 101 -2.38 -11.27 12.64
N ILE A 102 -1.33 -11.80 12.00
CA ILE A 102 -1.09 -11.68 10.56
C ILE A 102 -2.12 -12.48 9.78
N ARG A 103 -2.44 -13.69 10.26
CA ARG A 103 -3.50 -14.51 9.66
C ARG A 103 -4.82 -13.75 9.68
N ASN A 104 -5.22 -13.24 10.84
CA ASN A 104 -6.46 -12.51 10.99
C ASN A 104 -6.55 -11.28 10.07
N ALA A 105 -5.44 -10.56 9.85
CA ALA A 105 -5.41 -9.39 8.96
C ALA A 105 -5.51 -9.74 7.46
N LEU A 106 -5.14 -10.97 7.07
CA LEU A 106 -5.16 -11.44 5.69
C LEU A 106 -6.32 -12.42 5.40
N SER A 107 -7.06 -12.81 6.43
CA SER A 107 -8.26 -13.63 6.36
C SER A 107 -9.48 -12.81 5.99
N SER A 108 -10.44 -13.44 5.30
CA SER A 108 -11.73 -12.79 5.04
C SER A 108 -12.50 -12.60 6.35
N PRO A 109 -12.97 -11.38 6.67
CA PRO A 109 -13.74 -11.16 7.89
C PRO A 109 -15.08 -11.89 7.78
N SER A 110 -15.27 -12.92 8.61
CA SER A 110 -16.50 -13.72 8.67
C SER A 110 -17.72 -12.96 9.23
N THR A 111 -17.53 -11.72 9.67
CA THR A 111 -18.51 -10.95 10.46
C THR A 111 -19.55 -10.17 9.65
N ALA A 112 -19.56 -10.26 8.32
CA ALA A 112 -20.57 -9.61 7.51
C ALA A 112 -21.92 -10.34 7.58
N ARG A 113 -22.62 -10.25 8.74
CA ARG A 113 -23.91 -10.92 8.99
C ARG A 113 -25.01 -10.56 7.99
N THR A 114 -24.87 -9.47 7.23
CA THR A 114 -25.79 -9.05 6.16
C THR A 114 -25.10 -8.26 5.05
N GLY A 115 -23.76 -8.29 4.96
CA GLY A 115 -22.98 -7.42 4.05
C GLY A 115 -22.01 -8.21 3.19
N THR A 116 -21.20 -7.50 2.40
CA THR A 116 -20.08 -8.10 1.65
C THR A 116 -18.76 -7.46 2.04
N THR A 117 -17.68 -8.22 1.90
CA THR A 117 -16.33 -7.71 2.07
C THR A 117 -15.53 -8.04 0.82
N GLU A 118 -14.87 -7.03 0.27
CA GLU A 118 -13.96 -7.17 -0.86
C GLU A 118 -12.57 -6.67 -0.47
N VAL A 119 -11.56 -7.09 -1.22
CA VAL A 119 -10.18 -6.61 -1.05
C VAL A 119 -9.63 -6.12 -2.37
N TRP A 120 -9.13 -4.89 -2.38
CA TRP A 120 -8.40 -4.32 -3.49
C TRP A 120 -6.90 -4.48 -3.21
N ARG A 121 -6.18 -5.08 -4.15
CA ARG A 121 -4.75 -5.41 -4.02
C ARG A 121 -3.99 -4.72 -5.12
N GLU A 122 -2.84 -4.15 -4.78
CA GLU A 122 -2.06 -3.34 -5.72
C GLU A 122 -2.94 -2.31 -6.46
N ALA A 123 -3.86 -1.64 -5.77
CA ALA A 123 -4.88 -0.80 -6.40
C ALA A 123 -4.37 0.63 -6.61
N PRO A 124 -4.10 1.07 -7.85
CA PRO A 124 -3.61 2.42 -8.11
C PRO A 124 -4.73 3.45 -7.92
N PHE A 125 -4.36 4.66 -7.50
CA PHE A 125 -5.27 5.79 -7.43
C PHE A 125 -4.60 7.08 -7.88
N ASN A 126 -5.42 8.01 -8.37
CA ASN A 126 -5.04 9.37 -8.72
C ASN A 126 -6.17 10.30 -8.25
N LEU A 127 -5.88 11.20 -7.32
CA LEU A 127 -6.88 12.04 -6.68
C LEU A 127 -6.46 13.49 -6.66
N LEU A 128 -7.40 14.37 -6.97
CA LEU A 128 -7.19 15.81 -6.86
C LEU A 128 -7.50 16.25 -5.42
N VAL A 129 -6.46 16.42 -4.61
CA VAL A 129 -6.59 16.86 -3.22
C VAL A 129 -6.39 18.37 -3.13
N LYS A 130 -7.11 19.02 -2.20
CA LYS A 130 -6.83 20.41 -1.84
C LYS A 130 -5.92 20.42 -0.62
N SER A 131 -4.73 20.99 -0.75
CA SER A 131 -3.79 21.18 0.34
C SER A 131 -3.29 22.62 0.32
N ASN A 132 -3.31 23.28 1.48
CA ASN A 132 -2.89 24.68 1.64
C ASN A 132 -3.52 25.65 0.61
N GLY A 133 -4.79 25.43 0.25
CA GLY A 133 -5.51 26.28 -0.72
C GLY A 133 -5.22 25.97 -2.20
N HIS A 134 -4.28 25.07 -2.51
CA HIS A 134 -3.92 24.67 -3.87
C HIS A 134 -4.41 23.24 -4.19
N LYS A 135 -4.70 22.98 -5.46
CA LYS A 135 -5.02 21.64 -5.97
C LYS A 135 -3.71 20.89 -6.24
N GLN A 136 -3.59 19.68 -5.70
CA GLN A 136 -2.47 18.79 -5.94
C GLN A 136 -3.00 17.45 -6.45
N LEU A 137 -2.28 16.82 -7.37
CA LEU A 137 -2.59 15.46 -7.83
C LEU A 137 -1.84 14.48 -6.93
N MET A 138 -2.57 13.78 -6.08
CA MET A 138 -2.04 12.70 -5.27
C MET A 138 -2.14 11.38 -6.02
N SER A 139 -1.01 10.75 -6.28
CA SER A 139 -0.92 9.46 -6.98
C SER A 139 -0.28 8.43 -6.07
N GLY A 140 -0.85 7.23 -6.04
CA GLY A 140 -0.35 6.15 -5.20
C GLY A 140 -0.94 4.80 -5.56
N ARG A 141 -0.60 3.80 -4.75
CA ARG A 141 -1.11 2.44 -4.86
C ARG A 141 -1.34 1.88 -3.47
N PHE A 142 -2.52 1.34 -3.23
CA PHE A 142 -2.78 0.57 -2.03
C PHE A 142 -2.18 -0.82 -2.21
N ASP A 143 -1.31 -1.25 -1.31
CA ASP A 143 -0.85 -2.64 -1.26
C ASP A 143 -2.08 -3.54 -1.02
N ARG A 144 -2.89 -3.19 0.00
CA ARG A 144 -4.15 -3.84 0.32
C ARG A 144 -5.15 -2.85 0.93
N LEU A 145 -6.36 -2.81 0.38
CA LEU A 145 -7.51 -2.08 0.92
C LEU A 145 -8.70 -3.04 1.05
N VAL A 146 -9.07 -3.37 2.28
CA VAL A 146 -10.27 -4.15 2.57
C VAL A 146 -11.46 -3.21 2.68
N VAL A 147 -12.53 -3.47 1.94
CA VAL A 147 -13.75 -2.65 1.93
C VAL A 147 -14.92 -3.49 2.42
N GLU A 148 -15.54 -3.04 3.50
CA GLU A 148 -16.76 -3.63 4.04
C GLU A 148 -17.97 -2.84 3.54
N ARG A 149 -18.98 -3.57 3.04
CA ARG A 149 -20.21 -3.00 2.48
C ARG A 149 -21.44 -3.50 3.22
N ASP A 150 -22.44 -2.64 3.33
CA ASP A 150 -23.75 -3.03 3.86
C ASP A 150 -24.54 -3.90 2.86
N ALA A 151 -25.73 -4.34 3.26
CA ALA A 151 -26.64 -5.14 2.41
C ALA A 151 -27.05 -4.43 1.11
N ALA A 152 -26.97 -3.09 1.07
CA ALA A 152 -27.26 -2.28 -0.10
C ALA A 152 -26.01 -2.04 -0.98
N GLY A 153 -24.88 -2.66 -0.65
CA GLY A 153 -23.62 -2.53 -1.37
C GLY A 153 -22.88 -1.22 -1.11
N ARG A 154 -23.28 -0.42 -0.12
CA ARG A 154 -22.61 0.86 0.20
C ARG A 154 -21.40 0.60 1.10
N PRO A 155 -20.23 1.21 0.82
CA PRO A 155 -19.09 1.14 1.73
C PRO A 155 -19.50 1.67 3.11
N VAL A 156 -19.15 0.93 4.16
CA VAL A 156 -19.42 1.34 5.55
C VAL A 156 -18.15 1.47 6.38
N ARG A 157 -17.10 0.75 6.01
CA ARG A 157 -15.78 0.75 6.64
C ARG A 157 -14.72 0.33 5.63
N ALA A 158 -13.50 0.81 5.79
CA ALA A 158 -12.36 0.27 5.07
C ALA A 158 -11.12 0.14 5.96
N THR A 159 -10.27 -0.82 5.65
CA THR A 159 -8.99 -1.04 6.33
C THR A 159 -7.87 -1.10 5.30
N ILE A 160 -6.89 -0.21 5.43
CA ILE A 160 -5.68 -0.23 4.63
C ILE A 160 -4.64 -1.05 5.36
N ILE A 161 -3.97 -1.96 4.64
CA ILE A 161 -2.81 -2.70 5.12
C ILE A 161 -1.67 -2.43 4.13
N ASP A 162 -0.63 -1.76 4.62
CA ASP A 162 0.59 -1.48 3.84
C ASP A 162 1.74 -2.38 4.33
N PHE A 163 2.42 -3.03 3.39
CA PHE A 163 3.43 -4.06 3.67
C PHE A 163 4.82 -3.44 3.79
N LYS A 164 5.43 -3.61 4.96
CA LYS A 164 6.76 -3.07 5.28
C LYS A 164 7.75 -4.18 5.57
N SER A 165 8.89 -4.18 4.87
CA SER A 165 9.95 -5.19 5.06
C SER A 165 11.05 -4.75 6.03
N ASN A 166 10.79 -3.76 6.87
CA ASN A 166 11.76 -3.27 7.87
C ASN A 166 12.17 -4.39 8.83
N ARG A 167 13.44 -4.40 9.23
CA ARG A 167 13.90 -5.28 10.31
C ARG A 167 13.54 -4.62 11.64
N ILE A 168 12.55 -5.17 12.33
CA ILE A 168 12.09 -4.69 13.63
C ILE A 168 12.23 -5.82 14.64
N ALA A 169 12.90 -5.55 15.75
CA ALA A 169 13.22 -6.52 16.79
C ALA A 169 12.46 -6.28 18.10
N SER A 170 11.90 -5.08 18.32
CA SER A 170 11.20 -4.71 19.55
C SER A 170 9.90 -3.94 19.29
N ASP A 171 9.01 -3.93 20.29
CA ASP A 171 7.75 -3.18 20.24
C ASP A 171 7.99 -1.67 20.11
N GLN A 172 9.04 -1.16 20.76
CA GLN A 172 9.44 0.24 20.64
C GLN A 172 9.80 0.62 19.19
N GLN A 173 10.54 -0.26 18.49
CA GLN A 173 10.89 -0.06 17.09
C GLN A 173 9.67 -0.14 16.16
N VAL A 174 8.65 -0.94 16.51
CA VAL A 174 7.36 -0.96 15.80
C VAL A 174 6.69 0.42 15.89
N LEU A 175 6.62 1.00 17.08
CA LEU A 175 6.00 2.31 17.30
C LEU A 175 6.76 3.43 16.59
N GLU A 176 8.10 3.40 16.62
CA GLU A 176 8.95 4.35 15.90
C GLU A 176 8.76 4.26 14.39
N ALA A 177 8.74 3.04 13.84
CA ALA A 177 8.47 2.83 12.43
C ALA A 177 7.07 3.32 12.04
N ALA A 178 6.05 3.03 12.86
CA ALA A 178 4.68 3.48 12.61
C ALA A 178 4.56 5.01 12.57
N ARG A 179 5.26 5.72 13.47
CA ARG A 179 5.35 7.19 13.43
C ARG A 179 5.97 7.70 12.13
N GLY A 180 7.05 7.07 11.67
CA GLY A 180 7.73 7.44 10.41
C GLY A 180 6.85 7.31 9.17
N TYR A 181 5.89 6.37 9.17
CA TYR A 181 4.94 6.19 8.07
C TYR A 181 3.62 6.96 8.25
N ALA A 182 3.44 7.71 9.34
CA ALA A 182 2.16 8.37 9.63
C ALA A 182 1.74 9.39 8.55
N GLY A 183 2.69 10.11 7.94
CA GLY A 183 2.39 11.00 6.82
C GLY A 183 1.81 10.25 5.60
N GLN A 184 2.48 9.18 5.18
CA GLN A 184 2.05 8.35 4.06
C GLN A 184 0.67 7.73 4.33
N MET A 185 0.46 7.17 5.51
CA MET A 185 -0.80 6.51 5.86
C MET A 185 -1.94 7.52 5.98
N ARG A 186 -1.65 8.77 6.41
CA ARG A 186 -2.62 9.88 6.34
C ARG A 186 -3.11 10.14 4.92
N ASP A 187 -2.20 10.16 3.96
CA ASP A 187 -2.55 10.36 2.55
C ASP A 187 -3.34 9.17 1.98
N TYR A 188 -2.95 7.94 2.29
CA TYR A 188 -3.65 6.74 1.83
C TYR A 188 -5.07 6.66 2.37
N ALA A 189 -5.28 6.89 3.67
CA ALA A 189 -6.64 6.89 4.19
C ALA A 189 -7.45 8.12 3.73
N LEU A 190 -6.81 9.21 3.25
CA LEU A 190 -7.54 10.33 2.63
C LEU A 190 -8.03 9.89 1.26
N ALA A 191 -7.17 9.20 0.54
CA ALA A 191 -7.50 8.63 -0.76
C ALA A 191 -8.65 7.62 -0.65
N ALA A 192 -8.57 6.69 0.29
CA ALA A 192 -9.61 5.70 0.51
C ALA A 192 -10.95 6.35 0.92
N ALA A 193 -10.92 7.33 1.83
CA ALA A 193 -12.11 8.08 2.23
C ALA A 193 -12.80 8.75 1.03
N GLN A 194 -12.03 9.44 0.17
CA GLN A 194 -12.58 10.10 -1.01
C GLN A 194 -13.10 9.10 -2.05
N LEU A 195 -12.36 8.03 -2.35
CA LEU A 195 -12.76 7.01 -3.33
C LEU A 195 -14.03 6.27 -2.93
N LEU A 196 -14.21 6.02 -1.63
CA LEU A 196 -15.33 5.24 -1.10
C LEU A 196 -16.50 6.10 -0.59
N GLY A 197 -16.35 7.43 -0.58
CA GLY A 197 -17.35 8.32 0.01
C GLY A 197 -17.53 8.12 1.53
N LEU A 198 -16.46 7.72 2.21
CA LEU A 198 -16.45 7.45 3.65
C LEU A 198 -15.92 8.65 4.44
N SER A 199 -16.39 8.80 5.68
CA SER A 199 -15.76 9.70 6.64
C SER A 199 -14.44 9.09 7.13
N ARG A 200 -13.52 9.94 7.61
CA ARG A 200 -12.17 9.49 7.96
C ARG A 200 -12.16 8.47 9.09
N GLU A 201 -13.09 8.60 10.02
CA GLU A 201 -13.25 7.74 11.20
C GLU A 201 -13.65 6.30 10.83
N ARG A 202 -14.09 6.08 9.58
CA ARG A 202 -14.44 4.77 9.03
C ARG A 202 -13.28 4.10 8.29
N ILE A 203 -12.09 4.74 8.26
CA ILE A 203 -10.89 4.18 7.65
C ILE A 203 -9.89 3.83 8.74
N THR A 204 -9.52 2.55 8.83
CA THR A 204 -8.40 2.10 9.66
C THR A 204 -7.15 2.00 8.79
N ALA A 205 -6.00 2.46 9.28
CA ALA A 205 -4.72 2.37 8.59
C ALA A 205 -3.74 1.52 9.40
N THR A 206 -3.24 0.45 8.78
CA THR A 206 -2.38 -0.54 9.45
C THR A 206 -1.13 -0.79 8.62
N LEU A 207 -0.01 -0.93 9.31
CA LEU A 207 1.25 -1.42 8.75
C LEU A 207 1.41 -2.89 9.13
N LEU A 208 1.84 -3.70 8.16
CA LEU A 208 2.20 -5.09 8.39
C LEU A 208 3.69 -5.27 8.12
N PHE A 209 4.45 -5.52 9.19
CA PHE A 209 5.88 -5.73 9.12
C PHE A 209 6.20 -7.19 8.78
N THR A 210 6.45 -7.44 7.49
CA THR A 210 6.50 -8.79 6.89
C THR A 210 7.62 -9.67 7.46
N ARG A 211 8.71 -9.06 7.96
CA ARG A 211 9.86 -9.79 8.53
C ARG A 211 9.66 -10.17 9.99
N SER A 212 9.10 -9.26 10.78
CA SER A 212 8.86 -9.49 12.21
C SER A 212 7.52 -10.20 12.46
N GLY A 213 6.60 -10.17 11.48
CA GLY A 213 5.25 -10.69 11.60
C GLY A 213 4.46 -9.93 12.66
N ARG A 214 4.48 -8.60 12.59
CA ARG A 214 3.81 -7.70 13.53
C ARG A 214 2.93 -6.70 12.81
N LEU A 215 1.85 -6.30 13.45
CA LEU A 215 0.98 -5.22 12.99
C LEU A 215 1.20 -3.95 13.80
N ALA A 216 0.99 -2.79 13.16
CA ALA A 216 0.89 -1.52 13.85
C ALA A 216 -0.22 -0.67 13.22
N GLU A 217 -1.23 -0.32 14.02
CA GLU A 217 -2.19 0.68 13.61
C GLU A 217 -1.56 2.07 13.69
N VAL A 218 -1.78 2.89 12.67
CA VAL A 218 -1.30 4.26 12.61
C VAL A 218 -2.42 5.19 13.08
N THR A 219 -2.32 5.63 14.34
CA THR A 219 -3.28 6.58 14.92
C THR A 219 -3.15 7.95 14.27
N GLY A 220 -4.27 8.60 13.97
CA GLY A 220 -4.28 9.91 13.34
C GLY A 220 -3.89 9.88 11.86
N ALA A 221 -3.89 8.67 11.25
CA ALA A 221 -4.13 8.54 9.83
C ALA A 221 -5.49 9.18 9.56
#